data_AF-A0A518IV24-F1
#
_entry.id   AF-A0A518IV24-F1
#
_cell.length_a   1.000
_cell.length_b   1.000
_cell.length_c   1.000
_cell.angle_alpha   90.00
_cell.angle_beta   90.00
_cell.angle_gamma   90.00
#
_symmetry.space_group_name_H-M   'P 1'
#
loop_
_entity.id
_entity.type
_entity.pdbx_description
1 polymer ?
#
loop_
_entity_poly.entity_id
_entity_poly.type
_entity_poly.pdbx_seq_one_letter_code
_entity_poly.pdbx_strand_id
1 'polypeptide(L)'
;MRRRTRGNDSTVKADDLPPPAKRAFRILTTDWAATMNSQQTASQVLDRHYLEARARILEIAAIFDRIDRAQGSTGEDPRDALLRQGIEILSDSAANRAEQVQKLFSREYNADWRDEMGV
;
A
#
# COMPACT_ATOMS: atom_id res chain seq x y z
N MET A 1 -22.65 39.16 -50.71
CA MET A 1 -21.25 38.75 -50.48
C MET A 1 -21.15 38.21 -49.04
N ARG A 2 -20.50 37.06 -48.84
CA ARG A 2 -20.45 36.25 -47.60
C ARG A 2 -19.76 36.96 -46.41
N ARG A 3 -20.19 36.68 -45.17
CA ARG A 3 -19.47 35.80 -44.21
C ARG A 3 -20.25 35.56 -42.88
N ARG A 4 -20.17 34.30 -42.43
CA ARG A 4 -20.63 33.69 -41.16
C ARG A 4 -19.72 34.09 -39.98
N THR A 5 -20.24 34.04 -38.76
CA THR A 5 -19.70 33.26 -37.61
C THR A 5 -20.87 32.93 -36.64
N ARG A 6 -21.40 31.71 -36.71
CA ARG A 6 -21.29 30.61 -35.72
C ARG A 6 -21.88 30.94 -34.33
N GLY A 7 -23.19 30.68 -34.19
CA GLY A 7 -23.79 30.38 -32.90
C GLY A 7 -23.49 28.92 -32.54
N ASN A 8 -23.11 28.68 -31.29
CA ASN A 8 -23.21 27.37 -30.67
C ASN A 8 -23.92 27.55 -29.33
N ASP A 9 -25.24 27.65 -29.41
CA ASP A 9 -26.12 27.52 -28.27
C ASP A 9 -26.68 26.09 -28.32
N SER A 10 -26.16 25.21 -27.46
CA SER A 10 -26.67 23.86 -27.29
C SER A 10 -27.29 23.76 -25.90
N THR A 11 -28.39 24.49 -25.69
CA THR A 11 -29.30 24.18 -24.58
C THR A 11 -29.90 22.80 -24.84
N VAL A 12 -29.39 21.76 -24.18
CA VAL A 12 -30.07 20.47 -24.10
C VAL A 12 -31.35 20.70 -23.31
N LYS A 13 -32.50 20.37 -23.90
CA LYS A 13 -33.82 20.56 -23.28
C LYS A 13 -34.01 19.52 -22.17
N ALA A 14 -34.73 19.90 -21.12
CA ALA A 14 -34.98 19.07 -19.93
C ALA A 14 -35.66 17.72 -20.21
N ASP A 15 -36.20 17.53 -21.42
CA ASP A 15 -36.88 16.31 -21.88
C ASP A 15 -35.93 15.21 -22.40
N ASP A 16 -34.65 15.53 -22.66
CA ASP A 16 -33.63 14.58 -23.15
C ASP A 16 -32.81 13.92 -22.03
N LEU A 17 -33.12 14.17 -20.75
CA LEU A 17 -32.51 13.44 -19.64
C LEU A 17 -33.18 12.06 -19.47
N PRO A 18 -32.41 10.97 -19.24
CA PRO A 18 -33.00 9.69 -18.89
C PRO A 18 -33.83 9.86 -17.61
N PRO A 19 -35.08 9.34 -17.57
CA PRO A 19 -35.99 9.61 -16.47
C PRO A 19 -35.44 9.05 -15.15
N PRO A 20 -35.52 9.78 -14.03
CA PRO A 20 -35.37 9.16 -12.73
C PRO A 20 -36.58 8.23 -12.52
N ALA A 21 -36.32 6.94 -12.35
CA ALA A 21 -37.33 5.96 -11.97
C ALA A 21 -38.09 6.48 -10.73
N LYS A 22 -39.31 6.97 -10.95
CA LYS A 22 -40.19 7.52 -9.93
C LYS A 22 -40.69 6.39 -9.04
N ARG A 23 -40.02 6.15 -7.90
CA ARG A 23 -40.71 5.66 -6.70
C ARG A 23 -40.12 6.32 -5.47
N ALA A 24 -40.95 7.14 -4.84
CA ALA A 24 -40.71 7.69 -3.53
C ALA A 24 -40.46 6.56 -2.52
N PHE A 25 -39.28 6.55 -1.91
CA PHE A 25 -39.13 6.03 -0.57
C PHE A 25 -38.17 6.96 0.19
N ARG A 26 -38.80 7.87 0.94
CA ARG A 26 -38.20 8.73 1.95
C ARG A 26 -37.60 7.81 3.04
N ILE A 27 -36.35 8.06 3.44
CA ILE A 27 -35.55 7.52 4.59
C ILE A 27 -34.17 6.96 4.12
N LEU A 28 -33.09 7.43 4.78
CA LEU A 28 -31.64 7.04 4.71
C LEU A 28 -30.71 7.86 3.77
N THR A 29 -30.35 9.07 4.17
CA THR A 29 -29.18 9.80 3.63
C THR A 29 -28.00 9.91 4.62
N THR A 30 -27.97 9.14 5.71
CA THR A 30 -26.94 9.33 6.76
C THR A 30 -25.82 8.28 6.79
N ASP A 31 -25.91 7.11 6.12
CA ASP A 31 -24.94 6.01 6.38
C ASP A 31 -23.97 5.64 5.25
N TRP A 32 -23.84 6.43 4.20
CA TRP A 32 -22.79 6.19 3.18
C TRP A 32 -21.41 6.72 3.62
N ALA A 33 -21.37 7.78 4.45
CA ALA A 33 -20.13 8.32 5.02
C ALA A 33 -19.60 7.46 6.17
N ALA A 34 -20.48 6.88 7.00
CA ALA A 34 -20.10 5.94 8.06
C ALA A 34 -19.52 4.62 7.50
N THR A 35 -19.95 4.21 6.32
CA THR A 35 -19.44 3.00 5.64
C THR A 35 -18.03 3.20 5.07
N MET A 36 -17.57 4.44 4.83
CA MET A 36 -16.26 4.73 4.21
C MET A 36 -15.11 4.97 5.20
N ASN A 37 -15.34 4.95 6.51
CA ASN A 37 -14.27 5.09 7.50
C ASN A 37 -14.50 4.21 8.72
N SER A 38 -14.48 2.89 8.53
CA SER A 38 -14.31 1.98 9.66
C SER A 38 -12.82 1.93 10.02
N GLN A 39 -12.34 2.96 10.73
CA GLN A 39 -11.05 2.86 11.41
C GLN A 39 -11.15 1.70 12.39
N GLN A 40 -10.50 0.60 12.03
CA GLN A 40 -10.39 -0.56 12.90
C GLN A 40 -9.66 -0.15 14.17
N THR A 41 -10.14 -0.63 15.32
CA THR A 41 -9.40 -0.43 16.57
C THR A 41 -8.10 -1.23 16.54
N ALA A 42 -7.10 -0.82 17.33
CA ALA A 42 -5.84 -1.56 17.44
C ALA A 42 -6.07 -3.03 17.84
N SER A 43 -7.03 -3.30 18.74
CA SER A 43 -7.40 -4.66 19.13
C SER A 43 -7.99 -5.47 17.97
N GLN A 44 -8.85 -4.87 17.13
CA GLN A 44 -9.41 -5.56 15.96
C GLN A 44 -8.34 -5.90 14.92
N VAL A 45 -7.34 -5.03 14.74
CA VAL A 45 -6.19 -5.30 13.86
C VAL A 45 -5.33 -6.41 14.45
N LEU A 46 -5.04 -6.34 15.75
CA LEU A 46 -4.26 -7.36 16.46
C LEU A 46 -4.93 -8.73 16.35
N ASP A 47 -6.20 -8.84 16.70
CA ASP A 47 -6.94 -10.11 16.65
C ASP A 47 -6.94 -10.72 15.25
N ARG A 48 -7.10 -9.88 14.21
CA ARG A 48 -7.07 -10.34 12.82
C ARG A 48 -5.71 -10.87 12.38
N HIS A 49 -4.62 -10.21 12.79
CA HIS A 49 -3.28 -10.49 12.27
C HIS A 49 -2.36 -11.23 13.23
N TYR A 50 -2.77 -11.50 14.48
CA TYR A 50 -1.91 -12.08 15.51
C TYR A 50 -1.27 -13.41 15.08
N LEU A 51 -2.08 -14.35 14.60
CA LEU A 51 -1.56 -15.66 14.16
C LEU A 51 -0.66 -15.54 12.93
N GLU A 52 -0.99 -14.64 12.02
CA GLU A 52 -0.24 -14.35 10.80
C GLU A 52 1.15 -13.75 11.13
N ALA A 53 1.20 -12.77 12.03
CA ALA A 53 2.42 -12.16 12.51
C ALA A 53 3.29 -13.17 13.28
N ARG A 54 2.67 -13.95 14.16
CA ARG A 54 3.36 -15.01 14.91
C ARG A 54 4.01 -16.05 13.98
N ALA A 55 3.31 -16.48 12.94
CA ALA A 55 3.85 -17.42 11.96
C ALA A 55 5.09 -16.84 11.26
N ARG A 56 5.03 -15.59 10.80
CA ARG A 56 6.17 -14.91 10.17
C ARG A 56 7.37 -14.75 11.10
N ILE A 57 7.13 -14.42 12.37
CA ILE A 57 8.22 -14.33 13.36
C ILE A 57 8.91 -15.68 13.52
N LEU A 58 8.16 -16.78 13.63
CA LEU A 58 8.71 -18.13 13.73
C LEU A 58 9.47 -18.54 12.47
N GLU A 59 8.97 -18.16 11.29
CA GLU A 59 9.64 -18.43 10.02
C GLU A 59 11.00 -17.72 9.93
N ILE A 60 11.05 -16.44 10.29
CA ILE A 60 12.30 -15.66 10.34
C ILE A 60 13.27 -16.27 11.36
N ALA A 61 12.80 -16.60 12.56
CA ALA A 61 13.64 -17.25 13.57
C ALA A 61 14.22 -18.58 13.07
N ALA A 62 13.39 -19.41 12.43
CA ALA A 62 13.85 -20.68 11.86
C ALA A 62 14.85 -20.49 10.70
N ILE A 63 14.81 -19.37 9.97
CA ILE A 63 15.83 -19.03 8.96
C ILE A 63 17.17 -18.75 9.65
N PHE A 64 17.19 -17.92 10.70
CA PHE A 64 18.41 -17.66 11.47
C PHE A 64 18.96 -18.94 12.11
N ASP A 65 18.11 -19.78 12.71
CA ASP A 65 18.54 -21.09 13.24
C ASP A 65 19.22 -21.97 12.19
N ARG A 66 18.75 -21.92 10.93
CA ARG A 66 19.37 -22.69 9.84
C ARG A 66 20.70 -22.08 9.41
N ILE A 67 20.83 -20.76 9.38
CA ILE A 67 22.10 -20.06 9.10
C ILE A 67 23.13 -20.43 10.17
N ASP A 68 22.75 -20.33 11.44
CA ASP A 68 23.65 -20.59 12.58
C ASP A 68 24.08 -22.06 12.68
N ARG A 69 23.25 -23.00 12.16
CA ARG A 69 23.58 -24.44 12.12
C ARG A 69 24.33 -24.87 10.86
N ALA A 70 24.39 -24.04 9.82
CA ALA A 70 25.09 -24.38 8.59
C ALA A 70 26.61 -24.46 8.81
N GLN A 71 27.30 -25.26 8.00
CA GLN A 71 28.77 -25.27 8.03
C GLN A 71 29.33 -24.00 7.39
N GLY A 72 30.35 -23.41 8.02
CA GLY A 72 31.00 -22.18 7.56
C GLY A 72 30.52 -20.95 8.34
N SER A 73 30.83 -19.77 7.80
CA SER A 73 30.40 -18.48 8.34
C SER A 73 29.85 -17.63 7.19
N THR A 74 28.84 -16.81 7.47
CA THR A 74 28.40 -15.75 6.56
C THR A 74 29.49 -14.69 6.33
N GLY A 75 30.54 -14.68 7.14
CA GLY A 75 31.66 -13.75 7.01
C GLY A 75 31.19 -12.31 7.09
N GLU A 76 31.56 -11.53 6.08
CA GLU A 76 31.15 -10.13 5.94
C GLU A 76 30.02 -9.97 4.90
N ASP A 77 29.23 -11.01 4.64
CA ASP A 77 28.10 -10.89 3.72
C ASP A 77 27.11 -9.83 4.24
N PRO A 78 26.93 -8.70 3.53
CA PRO A 78 26.13 -7.58 4.00
C PRO A 78 24.65 -7.97 4.18
N ARG A 79 24.19 -9.06 3.54
CA ARG A 79 22.81 -9.52 3.65
C ARG A 79 22.48 -10.00 5.07
N ASP A 80 23.43 -10.60 5.79
CA ASP A 80 23.20 -11.01 7.19
C ASP A 80 22.98 -9.77 8.08
N ALA A 81 23.82 -8.75 7.90
CA ALA A 81 23.69 -7.47 8.60
C ALA A 81 22.35 -6.77 8.28
N LEU A 82 21.93 -6.74 7.01
CA LEU A 82 20.65 -6.15 6.59
C LEU A 82 19.45 -6.87 7.21
N LEU A 83 19.47 -8.21 7.27
CA LEU A 83 18.39 -8.97 7.91
C LEU A 83 18.27 -8.65 9.41
N ARG A 84 19.40 -8.52 10.11
CA ARG A 84 19.43 -8.16 11.54
C ARG A 84 18.93 -6.74 11.78
N GLN A 85 19.37 -5.77 10.98
CA GLN A 85 18.86 -4.39 11.03
C GLN A 85 17.36 -4.33 10.72
N GLY A 86 16.87 -5.17 9.81
CA GLY A 86 15.44 -5.29 9.54
C GLY A 86 14.63 -5.68 10.78
N ILE A 87 15.12 -6.63 11.59
CA ILE A 87 14.47 -7.01 12.86
C ILE A 87 14.50 -5.87 13.88
N GLU A 88 15.59 -5.12 13.94
CA GLU A 88 15.71 -3.95 14.84
C GLU A 88 14.63 -2.90 14.49
N ILE A 89 14.45 -2.59 13.21
CA ILE A 89 13.38 -1.69 12.73
C ILE A 89 11.99 -2.21 13.13
N LEU A 90 11.76 -3.52 13.03
CA LEU A 90 10.48 -4.12 13.42
C LEU A 90 10.22 -4.04 14.93
N SER A 91 11.27 -4.06 15.74
CA SER A 91 11.19 -4.06 17.21
C SER A 91 11.06 -2.65 17.80
N ASP A 92 11.47 -1.63 17.07
CA ASP A 92 11.31 -0.23 17.50
C ASP A 92 9.82 0.18 17.53
N SER A 93 9.47 1.16 18.37
CA SER A 93 8.15 1.77 18.52
C SER A 93 7.81 2.80 17.41
N ALA A 94 8.74 3.08 16.51
CA ALA A 94 8.59 4.08 15.44
C ALA A 94 7.43 3.77 14.46
N ALA A 95 6.83 4.85 13.94
CA ALA A 95 5.86 4.76 12.85
C ALA A 95 6.54 4.33 11.54
N ASN A 96 5.73 3.86 10.56
CA ASN A 96 6.18 3.57 9.19
C ASN A 96 7.23 2.46 9.05
N ARG A 97 7.23 1.42 9.92
CA ARG A 97 8.17 0.29 9.86
C ARG A 97 8.31 -0.34 8.48
N ALA A 98 7.20 -0.47 7.74
CA ALA A 98 7.20 -1.03 6.38
C ALA A 98 8.04 -0.18 5.41
N GLU A 99 7.90 1.15 5.46
CA GLU A 99 8.70 2.07 4.63
C GLU A 99 10.19 2.00 5.00
N GLN A 100 10.48 1.94 6.30
CA GLN A 100 11.85 1.85 6.81
C GLN A 100 12.52 0.54 6.35
N VAL A 101 11.84 -0.60 6.50
CA VAL A 101 12.32 -1.90 6.01
C VAL A 101 12.49 -1.88 4.49
N GLN A 102 11.54 -1.30 3.74
CA GLN A 102 11.66 -1.20 2.29
C GLN A 102 12.88 -0.40 1.87
N LYS A 103 13.15 0.74 2.52
CA LYS A 103 14.34 1.57 2.25
C LYS A 103 15.62 0.82 2.58
N LEU A 104 15.67 0.09 3.70
CA LEU A 104 16.83 -0.72 4.09
C LEU A 104 17.25 -1.72 3.00
N PHE A 105 16.28 -2.37 2.34
CA PHE A 105 16.55 -3.33 1.27
C PHE A 105 16.61 -2.71 -0.13
N SER A 106 16.41 -1.40 -0.27
CA SER A 106 16.48 -0.70 -1.55
C SER A 106 17.91 -0.28 -1.86
N ARG A 107 18.26 -0.25 -3.15
CA ARG A 107 19.46 0.44 -3.62
C ARG A 107 19.17 1.93 -3.70
N GLU A 108 20.20 2.75 -3.52
CA GLU A 108 20.13 4.17 -3.86
C GLU A 108 19.76 4.32 -5.34
N TYR A 109 18.94 5.34 -5.62
CA TYR A 109 18.60 5.66 -7.00
C TYR A 109 19.85 6.13 -7.74
N ASN A 110 20.17 5.47 -8.85
CA ASN A 110 21.22 5.89 -9.76
C ASN A 110 20.58 6.45 -11.04
N ALA A 111 20.91 7.69 -11.43
CA ALA A 111 20.39 8.29 -12.66
C ALA A 111 20.90 7.59 -13.93
N ASP A 112 22.10 7.03 -13.87
CA ASP A 112 22.80 6.37 -14.98
C ASP A 112 22.53 4.85 -14.99
N TRP A 113 21.52 4.38 -14.26
CA TRP A 113 21.23 2.95 -14.08
C TRP A 113 21.03 2.19 -15.39
N ARG A 114 20.53 2.84 -16.44
CA ARG A 114 20.36 2.21 -17.77
C ARG A 114 21.70 1.90 -18.42
N ASP A 115 22.62 2.84 -18.33
CA ASP A 115 23.96 2.70 -18.89
C ASP A 115 24.77 1.66 -18.10
N GLU A 116 24.67 1.67 -16.76
CA GLU A 116 25.34 0.68 -15.90
C GLU A 116 24.78 -0.74 -16.05
N MET A 117 23.47 -0.88 -16.30
CA MET A 117 22.80 -2.18 -16.40
C MET A 117 22.67 -2.66 -17.86
N GLY A 118 23.09 -1.86 -18.84
CA GLY A 118 23.09 -2.19 -20.26
C GLY A 118 21.71 -2.37 -20.88
N VAL A 119 20.74 -1.53 -20.51
CA VAL A 119 19.32 -1.61 -20.95
C VAL A 119 18.88 -0.37 -21.72
#